data_AF-A0A961GRS9-F1
#
_entry.id   AF-A0A961GRS9-F1
#
_cell.length_a   1.000
_cell.length_b   1.000
_cell.length_c   1.000
_cell.angle_alpha   90.00
_cell.angle_beta   90.00
_cell.angle_gamma   90.00
#
_symmetry.space_group_name_H-M   'P 1'
#
loop_
_entity.id
_entity.type
_entity.pdbx_description
1 polymer ?
#
loop_
_entity_poly.entity_id
_entity_poly.type
_entity_poly.pdbx_seq_one_letter_code
_entity_poly.pdbx_strand_id
1 'polypeptide(L)'
;MCDTMVTVTDEGVLFAKNSDRDANEAQLLEWIPARDHVRTDSADPTDSEVTVRCTWIDIAQVAHTHAVLLSRPWWMFGAEMGANEHGVVIGNEAVFTRELSRRSGRIGSRRPEAEPGLLGMDLLRLALERAANATDAVEVIVTLLERHGQAGSCSRAHPNFT
;
A
#
# COMPACT_ATOMS: atom_id res chain seq x y z
N MET A 1 -1.34 15.75 8.78
CA MET A 1 -2.54 15.07 9.29
C MET A 1 -3.47 14.83 8.11
N CYS A 2 -3.83 13.58 7.90
CA CYS A 2 -4.86 13.18 6.96
C CYS A 2 -6.21 13.07 7.67
N ASP A 3 -7.28 13.15 6.90
CA ASP A 3 -8.64 12.86 7.30
C ASP A 3 -9.29 11.99 6.21
N THR A 4 -10.24 11.15 6.61
CA THR A 4 -10.99 10.30 5.70
C THR A 4 -12.48 10.38 6.00
N MET A 5 -13.29 10.48 4.96
CA MET A 5 -14.75 10.43 5.00
C MET A 5 -15.24 9.33 4.08
N VAL A 6 -16.12 8.48 4.60
CA VAL A 6 -16.77 7.40 3.83
C VAL A 6 -18.27 7.50 4.02
N THR A 7 -19.02 7.40 2.93
CA THR A 7 -20.47 7.21 2.97
C THR A 7 -20.81 6.01 2.09
N VAL A 8 -21.54 5.05 2.65
CA VAL A 8 -22.03 3.86 1.95
C VAL A 8 -23.54 4.01 1.77
N THR A 9 -24.00 3.88 0.54
CA THR A 9 -25.41 4.04 0.14
C THR A 9 -25.83 2.90 -0.79
N ASP A 10 -27.13 2.79 -1.06
CA ASP A 10 -27.64 1.85 -2.06
C ASP A 10 -27.14 2.17 -3.49
N GLU A 11 -26.69 3.41 -3.74
CA GLU A 11 -26.14 3.86 -5.02
C GLU A 11 -24.63 3.66 -5.16
N GLY A 12 -23.95 3.28 -4.06
CA GLY A 12 -22.51 3.03 -4.03
C GLY A 12 -21.79 3.72 -2.88
N VAL A 13 -20.46 3.83 -3.02
CA VAL A 13 -19.54 4.34 -2.00
C VAL A 13 -18.98 5.69 -2.42
N LEU A 14 -19.15 6.70 -1.56
CA LEU A 14 -18.39 7.94 -1.62
C LEU A 14 -17.20 7.82 -0.67
N PHE A 15 -16.00 7.92 -1.23
CA PHE A 15 -14.74 7.96 -0.48
C PHE A 15 -14.03 9.28 -0.72
N ALA A 16 -13.69 9.99 0.36
CA ALA A 16 -12.92 11.23 0.30
C ALA A 16 -11.79 11.19 1.33
N LYS A 17 -10.60 11.64 0.91
CA LYS A 17 -9.41 11.70 1.76
C LYS A 17 -8.58 12.93 1.39
N ASN A 18 -8.06 13.64 2.40
CA ASN A 18 -6.89 14.50 2.24
C ASN A 18 -5.64 13.71 2.60
N SER A 19 -4.55 14.02 1.91
CA SER A 19 -3.25 13.40 2.09
C SER A 19 -2.30 14.43 2.67
N ASP A 20 -1.65 14.12 3.79
CA ASP A 20 -0.59 14.93 4.35
C ASP A 20 0.71 14.61 3.65
N ARG A 21 1.33 15.66 3.13
CA ARG A 21 2.48 15.52 2.24
C ARG A 21 3.47 16.61 2.52
N ASP A 22 4.71 16.33 2.13
CA ASP A 22 5.75 17.34 2.11
C ASP A 22 5.36 18.49 1.19
N ALA A 23 5.81 19.70 1.54
CA ALA A 23 5.59 20.86 0.68
C ALA A 23 6.17 20.62 -0.72
N ASN A 24 5.40 20.95 -1.76
CA ASN A 24 5.74 20.75 -3.16
C ASN A 24 5.88 19.29 -3.62
N GLU A 25 5.41 18.32 -2.82
CA GLU A 25 5.32 16.94 -3.30
C GLU A 25 4.18 16.81 -4.32
N ALA A 26 4.57 16.45 -5.56
CA ALA A 26 3.61 16.24 -6.63
C ALA A 26 2.76 14.97 -6.36
N GLN A 27 1.45 15.14 -6.46
CA GLN A 27 0.46 14.05 -6.42
C GLN A 27 -0.01 13.76 -7.83
N LEU A 28 0.28 12.56 -8.31
CA LEU A 28 -0.06 12.11 -9.65
C LEU A 28 -1.38 11.33 -9.61
N LEU A 29 -2.25 11.61 -10.58
CA LEU A 29 -3.33 10.71 -10.95
C LEU A 29 -2.84 9.80 -12.07
N GLU A 30 -2.84 8.49 -11.81
CA GLU A 30 -2.26 7.51 -12.72
C GLU A 30 -3.23 6.35 -12.94
N TRP A 31 -3.55 6.07 -14.20
CA TRP A 31 -4.28 4.88 -14.61
C TRP A 31 -3.30 3.78 -15.00
N ILE A 32 -3.42 2.62 -14.36
CA ILE A 32 -2.61 1.44 -14.65
C ILE A 32 -3.57 0.35 -15.14
N PRO A 33 -3.43 -0.14 -16.39
CA PRO A 33 -4.31 -1.17 -16.91
C PRO A 33 -4.02 -2.53 -16.25
N ALA A 34 -5.03 -3.41 -16.27
CA ALA A 34 -4.88 -4.80 -15.85
C ALA A 34 -3.79 -5.51 -16.67
N ARG A 35 -3.06 -6.43 -16.05
CA ARG A 35 -1.97 -7.17 -16.71
C ARG A 35 -1.90 -8.60 -16.21
N ASP A 36 -1.66 -9.49 -17.17
CA ASP A 36 -1.21 -10.85 -16.88
C ASP A 36 0.31 -10.88 -16.78
N HIS A 37 0.79 -11.67 -15.82
CA HIS A 37 2.19 -11.97 -15.57
C HIS A 37 2.44 -13.47 -15.71
N VAL A 38 3.71 -13.88 -15.79
CA VAL A 38 4.06 -15.29 -15.94
C VAL A 38 3.54 -16.07 -14.73
N ARG A 39 2.76 -17.11 -15.00
CA ARG A 39 2.22 -18.01 -13.98
C ARG A 39 3.35 -18.90 -13.46
N THR A 40 3.44 -19.05 -12.15
CA THR A 40 4.34 -20.04 -11.56
C THR A 40 3.61 -21.36 -11.36
N ASP A 41 4.37 -22.45 -11.35
CA ASP A 41 3.86 -23.80 -11.10
C ASP A 41 3.59 -24.04 -9.60
N SER A 42 3.88 -23.03 -8.75
CA SER A 42 3.71 -23.10 -7.31
C SER A 42 2.22 -23.01 -6.92
N ALA A 43 1.85 -23.79 -5.92
CA ALA A 43 0.52 -23.69 -5.30
C ALA A 43 0.38 -22.45 -4.41
N ASP A 44 1.51 -21.82 -4.04
CA ASP A 44 1.52 -20.54 -3.34
C ASP A 44 1.51 -19.40 -4.37
N PRO A 45 0.43 -18.59 -4.46
CA PRO A 45 0.33 -17.48 -5.42
C PRO A 45 1.34 -16.35 -5.14
N THR A 46 2.04 -16.42 -4.00
CA THR A 46 3.10 -15.51 -3.60
C THR A 46 4.50 -16.10 -3.76
N ASP A 47 4.62 -17.28 -4.37
CA ASP A 47 5.88 -17.91 -4.74
C ASP A 47 6.06 -17.77 -6.26
N SER A 48 6.78 -16.72 -6.65
CA SER A 48 6.95 -16.31 -8.04
C SER A 48 8.38 -15.99 -8.40
N GLU A 49 8.85 -16.49 -9.56
CA GLU A 49 10.15 -16.13 -10.14
C GLU A 49 10.14 -14.70 -10.70
N VAL A 50 8.95 -14.15 -10.96
CA VAL A 50 8.77 -12.75 -11.37
C VAL A 50 8.56 -11.91 -10.13
N THR A 51 9.30 -10.82 -10.02
CA THR A 51 9.19 -9.87 -8.91
C THR A 51 8.56 -8.55 -9.35
N VAL A 52 8.01 -7.83 -8.37
CA VAL A 52 7.62 -6.43 -8.50
C VAL A 52 8.42 -5.58 -7.52
N ARG A 53 9.05 -4.52 -8.04
CA ARG A 53 9.77 -3.53 -7.25
C ARG A 53 8.78 -2.60 -6.56
N CYS A 54 8.61 -2.77 -5.26
CA CYS A 54 7.88 -1.84 -4.40
C CYS A 54 8.79 -0.65 -4.02
N THR A 55 8.36 0.19 -3.07
CA THR A 55 9.11 1.41 -2.76
C THR A 55 10.51 1.08 -2.24
N TRP A 56 10.61 0.16 -1.28
CA TRP A 56 11.88 -0.19 -0.65
C TRP A 56 12.36 -1.63 -0.92
N ILE A 57 11.44 -2.56 -1.15
CA ILE A 57 11.74 -3.98 -1.36
C ILE A 57 11.17 -4.50 -2.68
N ASP A 58 11.66 -5.66 -3.08
CA ASP A 58 11.10 -6.46 -4.17
C ASP A 58 10.31 -7.62 -3.56
N ILE A 59 9.11 -7.89 -4.09
CA ILE A 59 8.28 -9.03 -3.66
C ILE A 59 7.88 -9.87 -4.87
N ALA A 60 7.45 -11.10 -4.61
CA ALA A 60 6.87 -11.96 -5.65
C ALA A 60 5.64 -11.29 -6.31
N GLN A 61 5.59 -11.34 -7.63
CA GLN A 61 4.48 -10.86 -8.42
C GLN A 61 3.42 -11.95 -8.60
N VAL A 62 2.15 -11.55 -8.57
CA VAL A 62 1.01 -12.43 -8.82
C VAL A 62 0.78 -12.64 -10.32
N ALA A 63 0.09 -13.71 -10.70
CA ALA A 63 -0.18 -14.03 -12.10
C ALA A 63 -1.06 -12.99 -12.82
N HIS A 64 -1.89 -12.24 -12.10
CA HIS A 64 -2.78 -11.23 -12.68
C HIS A 64 -2.90 -10.03 -11.75
N THR A 65 -2.88 -8.83 -12.31
CA THR A 65 -3.20 -7.58 -11.61
C THR A 65 -4.40 -6.90 -12.27
N HIS A 66 -5.29 -6.38 -11.43
CA HIS A 66 -6.45 -5.60 -11.85
C HIS A 66 -6.08 -4.19 -12.27
N ALA A 67 -6.89 -3.59 -13.13
CA ALA A 67 -6.74 -2.19 -13.49
C ALA A 67 -7.04 -1.28 -12.30
N VAL A 68 -6.21 -0.24 -12.11
CA VAL A 68 -6.32 0.70 -10.99
C VAL A 68 -6.19 2.15 -11.43
N LEU A 69 -6.95 3.03 -10.79
CA LEU A 69 -6.73 4.47 -10.78
C LEU A 69 -6.12 4.85 -9.43
N LEU A 70 -4.93 5.43 -9.44
CA LEU A 70 -4.19 5.79 -8.24
C LEU A 70 -4.05 7.31 -8.11
N SER A 71 -4.09 7.80 -6.87
CA SER A 71 -3.57 9.09 -6.47
C SER A 71 -2.31 8.85 -5.65
N ARG A 72 -1.13 9.17 -6.17
CA ARG A 72 0.14 8.77 -5.56
C ARG A 72 1.21 9.87 -5.55
N PRO A 73 2.13 9.88 -4.56
CA PRO A 73 3.31 10.74 -4.59
C PRO A 73 4.25 10.28 -5.70
N TRP A 74 4.84 11.23 -6.43
CA TRP A 74 5.63 10.94 -7.64
C TRP A 74 6.79 9.94 -7.45
N TRP A 75 7.37 9.85 -6.25
CA TRP A 75 8.65 9.17 -6.01
C TRP A 75 8.53 7.70 -5.57
N MET A 76 7.36 7.27 -5.11
CA MET A 76 7.19 5.93 -4.51
C MET A 76 6.57 4.94 -5.50
N PHE A 77 6.41 3.68 -5.10
CA PHE A 77 5.62 2.69 -5.83
C PHE A 77 4.13 2.77 -5.44
N GLY A 78 3.87 2.85 -4.13
CA GLY A 78 2.54 2.87 -3.56
C GLY A 78 1.69 4.11 -3.90
N ALA A 79 0.54 4.21 -3.24
CA ALA A 79 -0.42 5.30 -3.42
C ALA A 79 -1.05 5.77 -2.11
N GLU A 80 -1.55 7.01 -2.13
CA GLU A 80 -2.29 7.61 -1.03
C GLU A 80 -3.72 7.11 -0.94
N MET A 81 -4.32 6.95 -2.12
CA MET A 81 -5.64 6.37 -2.32
C MET A 81 -5.77 5.89 -3.76
N GLY A 82 -6.75 5.04 -4.00
CA GLY A 82 -7.09 4.62 -5.36
C GLY A 82 -8.35 3.75 -5.39
N ALA A 83 -8.76 3.43 -6.61
CA ALA A 83 -9.86 2.52 -6.89
C ALA A 83 -9.45 1.52 -7.97
N ASN A 84 -10.01 0.31 -7.95
CA ASN A 84 -9.79 -0.69 -8.99
C ASN A 84 -11.03 -0.93 -9.86
N GLU A 85 -10.88 -1.71 -10.92
CA GLU A 85 -11.96 -2.05 -11.86
C GLU A 85 -13.14 -2.82 -11.25
N HIS A 86 -12.97 -3.39 -10.06
CA HIS A 86 -14.02 -4.09 -9.31
C HIS A 86 -14.76 -3.19 -8.32
N GLY A 87 -14.44 -1.88 -8.29
CA GLY A 87 -15.08 -0.92 -7.39
C GLY A 87 -14.54 -0.96 -5.95
N VAL A 88 -13.41 -1.62 -5.70
CA VAL A 88 -12.71 -1.53 -4.42
C VAL A 88 -12.01 -0.18 -4.34
N VAL A 89 -12.21 0.55 -3.24
CA VAL A 89 -11.57 1.83 -2.95
C VAL A 89 -10.81 1.73 -1.63
N ILE A 90 -9.56 2.17 -1.63
CA ILE A 90 -8.70 2.16 -0.43
C ILE A 90 -7.99 3.51 -0.33
N GLY A 91 -7.87 4.05 0.87
CA GLY A 91 -6.98 5.17 1.23
C GLY A 91 -6.20 4.82 2.49
N ASN A 92 -4.93 5.24 2.56
CA ASN A 92 -4.10 4.98 3.73
C ASN A 92 -4.15 6.14 4.73
N GLU A 93 -3.76 5.89 5.98
CA GLU A 93 -3.70 6.88 7.04
C GLU A 93 -2.44 6.66 7.89
N ALA A 94 -1.71 7.74 8.17
CA ALA A 94 -0.54 7.68 9.05
C ALA A 94 -0.98 7.68 10.52
N VAL A 95 -0.98 6.49 11.13
CA VAL A 95 -1.40 6.34 12.54
C VAL A 95 -0.19 6.16 13.46
N PHE A 96 0.08 7.16 14.32
CA PHE A 96 1.14 7.09 15.32
C PHE A 96 0.62 6.57 16.66
N THR A 97 0.78 5.27 16.92
CA THR A 97 0.35 4.68 18.20
C THR A 97 1.52 4.52 19.18
N ARG A 98 1.42 5.23 20.31
CA ARG A 98 2.42 5.15 21.40
C ARG A 98 2.53 3.73 21.99
N GLU A 99 1.47 2.95 21.90
CA GLU A 99 1.41 1.60 22.47
C GLU A 99 2.10 0.55 21.60
N LEU A 100 2.02 0.61 20.26
CA LEU A 100 2.87 -0.22 19.41
C LEU A 100 4.35 0.13 19.60
N SER A 101 4.69 1.42 19.72
CA SER A 101 6.05 1.83 20.08
C SER A 101 6.51 1.23 21.42
N ARG A 102 5.63 1.14 22.42
CA ARG A 102 5.94 0.54 23.74
C ARG A 102 6.04 -0.99 23.71
N ARG A 103 5.05 -1.67 23.12
CA ARG A 103 4.94 -3.15 23.11
C ARG A 103 5.99 -3.82 22.22
N SER A 104 6.45 -3.13 21.18
CA SER A 104 7.53 -3.63 20.31
C SER A 104 8.94 -3.29 20.83
N GLY A 105 9.06 -2.61 21.98
CA GLY A 105 10.33 -2.05 22.46
C GLY A 105 10.88 -0.90 21.59
N ARG A 106 10.06 -0.35 20.68
CA ARG A 106 10.38 0.71 19.71
C ARG A 106 9.97 2.10 20.23
N ILE A 107 10.22 2.41 21.50
CA ILE A 107 10.09 3.78 22.02
C ILE A 107 11.37 4.52 21.64
N GLY A 108 11.30 5.42 20.67
CA GLY A 108 12.40 6.32 20.34
C GLY A 108 13.61 5.68 19.62
N SER A 109 13.61 4.37 19.42
CA SER A 109 14.61 3.71 18.56
C SER A 109 14.12 3.71 17.12
N ARG A 110 14.64 4.69 16.35
CA ARG A 110 15.12 4.40 15.00
C ARG A 110 15.81 3.05 15.09
N ARG A 111 15.28 2.00 14.46
CA ARG A 111 16.17 0.90 14.09
C ARG A 111 16.93 1.43 12.88
N PRO A 112 18.24 1.70 12.96
CA PRO A 112 19.05 1.92 11.77
C PRO A 112 19.11 0.62 10.92
N GLU A 113 18.60 -0.50 11.47
CA GLU A 113 18.79 -1.87 11.03
C GLU A 113 17.47 -2.68 11.00
N ALA A 114 16.31 -2.03 10.88
CA ALA A 114 15.11 -2.79 10.51
C ALA A 114 15.26 -3.14 9.03
N GLU A 115 15.24 -4.43 8.70
CA GLU A 115 15.10 -4.89 7.31
C GLU A 115 13.99 -4.05 6.63
N PRO A 116 14.25 -3.47 5.44
CA PRO A 116 13.25 -2.70 4.73
C PRO A 116 11.98 -3.53 4.54
N GLY A 117 10.82 -2.90 4.69
CA GLY A 117 9.52 -3.57 4.56
C GLY A 117 8.66 -2.88 3.50
N LEU A 118 7.41 -3.31 3.41
CA LEU A 118 6.41 -2.58 2.63
C LEU A 118 6.01 -1.31 3.38
N LEU A 119 5.67 -0.25 2.64
CA LEU A 119 4.97 0.90 3.21
C LEU A 119 3.46 0.65 3.24
N GLY A 120 2.72 1.41 4.07
CA GLY A 120 1.25 1.43 4.01
C GLY A 120 0.72 1.77 2.61
N MET A 121 1.41 2.68 1.93
CA MET A 121 1.12 3.08 0.55
C MET A 121 1.34 1.93 -0.44
N ASP A 122 2.36 1.09 -0.22
CA ASP A 122 2.63 -0.08 -1.06
C ASP A 122 1.55 -1.14 -0.86
N LEU A 123 1.20 -1.43 0.40
CA LEU A 123 0.16 -2.38 0.77
C LEU A 123 -1.19 -2.01 0.13
N LEU A 124 -1.56 -0.74 0.19
CA LEU A 124 -2.78 -0.23 -0.44
C LEU A 124 -2.81 -0.50 -1.95
N ARG A 125 -1.73 -0.17 -2.65
CA ARG A 125 -1.66 -0.37 -4.11
C ARG A 125 -1.72 -1.85 -4.45
N LEU A 126 -0.94 -2.68 -3.75
CA LEU A 126 -0.91 -4.12 -3.97
C LEU A 126 -2.29 -4.74 -3.71
N ALA A 127 -3.02 -4.27 -2.70
CA ALA A 127 -4.38 -4.72 -2.43
C ALA A 127 -5.35 -4.35 -3.56
N LEU A 128 -5.30 -3.10 -4.05
CA LEU A 128 -6.11 -2.67 -5.20
C LEU A 128 -5.82 -3.49 -6.47
N GLU A 129 -4.54 -3.81 -6.73
CA GLU A 129 -4.13 -4.61 -7.88
C GLU A 129 -4.52 -6.10 -7.75
N ARG A 130 -4.80 -6.61 -6.54
CA ARG A 130 -4.93 -8.07 -6.28
C ARG A 130 -6.28 -8.53 -5.75
N ALA A 131 -7.18 -7.61 -5.40
CA ALA A 131 -8.46 -7.93 -4.77
C ALA A 131 -9.67 -7.57 -5.65
N ALA A 132 -10.69 -8.43 -5.64
CA ALA A 132 -11.95 -8.16 -6.34
C ALA A 132 -13.02 -7.55 -5.42
N ASN A 133 -12.82 -7.58 -4.10
CA ASN A 133 -13.73 -7.00 -3.13
C ASN A 133 -12.98 -6.54 -1.86
N ALA A 134 -13.68 -5.87 -0.94
CA ALA A 134 -13.08 -5.32 0.28
C ALA A 134 -12.53 -6.39 1.23
N THR A 135 -13.17 -7.56 1.31
CA THR A 135 -12.70 -8.67 2.15
C THR A 135 -11.39 -9.24 1.61
N ASP A 136 -11.32 -9.50 0.30
CA ASP A 136 -10.10 -9.95 -0.37
C ASP A 136 -8.96 -8.94 -0.18
N ALA A 137 -9.26 -7.64 -0.24
CA ALA A 137 -8.27 -6.58 -0.04
C ALA A 137 -7.66 -6.63 1.37
N VAL A 138 -8.48 -6.89 2.40
CA VAL A 138 -7.99 -7.07 3.78
C VAL A 138 -7.09 -8.29 3.87
N GLU A 139 -7.48 -9.43 3.29
CA GLU A 139 -6.66 -10.65 3.31
C GLU A 139 -5.32 -10.48 2.58
N VAL A 140 -5.31 -9.76 1.45
CA VAL A 140 -4.07 -9.40 0.74
C VAL A 140 -3.15 -8.57 1.65
N ILE A 141 -3.69 -7.54 2.31
CA ILE A 141 -2.92 -6.68 3.21
C ILE A 141 -2.35 -7.48 4.39
N VAL A 142 -3.16 -8.32 5.03
CA VAL A 142 -2.74 -9.17 6.15
C VAL A 142 -1.62 -10.11 5.71
N THR A 143 -1.80 -10.83 4.60
CA THR A 143 -0.81 -11.78 4.07
C THR A 143 0.52 -11.08 3.77
N LEU A 144 0.47 -9.89 3.14
CA LEU A 144 1.67 -9.12 2.83
C LEU A 144 2.37 -8.58 4.09
N LEU A 145 1.60 -8.14 5.08
CA LEU A 145 2.13 -7.68 6.37
C LEU A 145 2.81 -8.81 7.15
N GLU A 146 2.19 -9.98 7.22
CA GLU A 146 2.77 -11.15 7.91
C GLU A 146 4.07 -11.60 7.27
N ARG A 147 4.14 -11.54 5.93
CA ARG A 147 5.31 -12.01 5.17
C ARG A 147 6.45 -11.00 5.09
N HIS A 148 6.13 -9.73 4.86
CA HIS A 148 7.14 -8.69 4.54
C HIS A 148 7.25 -7.60 5.61
N GLY A 149 6.33 -7.56 6.58
CA GLY A 149 6.26 -6.50 7.58
C GLY A 149 5.94 -5.12 6.97
N GLN A 150 5.99 -4.11 7.84
CA GLN A 150 5.82 -2.71 7.47
C GLN A 150 6.97 -1.86 8.04
N ALA A 151 7.76 -1.26 7.16
CA ALA A 151 8.92 -0.44 7.52
C ALA A 151 9.45 0.39 6.34
N GLY A 152 10.17 1.47 6.62
CA GLY A 152 10.85 2.30 5.63
C GLY A 152 10.54 3.78 5.80
N SER A 153 11.24 4.64 5.05
CA SER A 153 10.92 6.07 5.04
C SER A 153 9.63 6.32 4.28
N CYS A 154 8.71 7.07 4.90
CA CYS A 154 7.44 7.50 4.35
C CYS A 154 7.52 8.91 3.72
N SER A 155 8.70 9.55 3.74
CA SER A 155 8.94 10.86 3.13
C SER A 155 10.25 10.89 2.36
N ARG A 156 10.26 11.59 1.23
CA ARG A 156 11.47 11.85 0.44
C ARG A 156 12.27 13.05 0.99
N ALA A 157 11.61 14.08 1.48
CA ALA A 157 12.26 15.29 2.01
C ALA A 157 12.75 15.12 3.46
N HIS A 158 12.08 14.26 4.22
CA HIS A 158 12.37 13.96 5.62
C HIS A 158 12.55 12.44 5.82
N PRO A 159 13.73 11.88 5.46
CA PRO A 159 13.97 10.43 5.48
C PRO A 159 13.83 9.73 6.84
N ASN A 160 13.71 10.51 7.91
CA ASN A 160 13.51 10.02 9.27
C ASN A 160 12.03 9.90 9.65
N PHE A 161 11.12 10.31 8.75
CA PHE A 161 9.68 10.14 8.90
C PHE A 161 9.33 8.73 8.40
N THR A 162 8.92 7.87 9.31
CA THR A 162 8.67 6.43 9.10
C THR A 162 7.30 6.07 9.63
#